data_AF-A0A0G9MU95-F1
#
_entry.id   AF-A0A0G9MU95-F1
#
_cell.length_a   1.000
_cell.length_b   1.000
_cell.length_c   1.000
_cell.angle_alpha   90.00
_cell.angle_beta   90.00
_cell.angle_gamma   90.00
#
_symmetry.space_group_name_H-M   'P 1'
#
loop_
_entity.id
_entity.type
_entity.pdbx_description
1 polymer ?
#
loop_
_entity_poly.entity_id
_entity_poly.type
_entity_poly.pdbx_seq_one_letter_code
_entity_poly.pdbx_strand_id
1 'polypeptide(L)'
;MGLFGKLFGGGGEKDPKPLAPATCEASMNFDLENVRPFLQRLHERRGIGLDVDALARFAEETEPEDEREMRRDFTYEGRTVPVRFSVFMDDIDAPDLYFYAPDKALIDAIDAEYVVFCDELGI
;
A
#
# COMPACT_ATOMS: atom_id res chain seq x y z
N MET A 1 23.89 42.38 35.47
CA MET A 1 25.06 42.30 34.56
C MET A 1 25.37 40.83 34.34
N GLY A 2 25.39 40.21 33.17
CA GLY A 2 25.04 40.51 31.78
C GLY A 2 24.91 39.12 31.10
N LEU A 3 23.81 38.84 30.38
CA LEU A 3 23.73 38.76 28.91
C LEU A 3 24.88 38.02 28.22
N PHE A 4 24.58 36.88 27.56
CA PHE A 4 25.09 36.32 26.29
C PHE A 4 24.64 34.84 26.24
N GLY A 5 23.97 34.27 25.24
CA GLY A 5 23.63 34.69 23.88
C GLY A 5 23.80 33.48 22.93
N LYS A 6 22.81 33.28 22.05
CA LYS A 6 22.70 32.36 20.88
C LYS A 6 22.08 30.98 21.16
N LEU A 7 20.87 30.69 20.70
CA LEU A 7 20.42 30.47 19.30
C LEU A 7 21.18 29.35 18.60
N PHE A 8 20.64 28.14 18.67
CA PHE A 8 20.59 27.22 17.54
C PHE A 8 19.14 26.77 17.37
N GLY A 9 18.51 27.32 16.34
CA GLY A 9 17.42 26.64 15.65
C GLY A 9 18.02 25.69 14.63
N GLY A 10 17.35 24.56 14.37
CA GLY A 10 17.74 23.67 13.30
C GLY A 10 16.95 22.36 13.36
N GLY A 11 15.97 22.24 12.45
CA GLY A 11 15.44 20.95 12.03
C GLY A 11 14.45 20.31 13.00
N GLY A 12 13.22 20.84 13.05
CA GLY A 12 12.08 19.98 13.34
C GLY A 12 11.96 19.00 12.19
N GLU A 13 12.61 17.84 12.32
CA GLU A 13 12.27 16.65 11.57
C GLU A 13 10.78 16.43 11.84
N LYS A 14 9.94 16.77 10.85
CA LYS A 14 8.51 16.56 10.99
C LYS A 14 8.33 15.06 10.97
N ASP A 15 8.26 14.47 12.16
CA ASP A 15 7.73 13.12 12.34
C ASP A 15 6.55 12.96 11.38
N PRO A 16 6.52 11.92 10.53
CA PRO A 16 5.41 11.74 9.62
C PRO A 16 4.16 11.71 10.48
N LYS A 17 3.25 12.65 10.18
CA LYS A 17 1.97 12.78 10.87
C LYS A 17 1.40 11.36 11.07
N PRO A 18 1.08 10.94 12.30
CA PRO A 18 0.49 9.63 12.54
C PRO A 18 -0.69 9.47 11.60
N LEU A 19 -0.73 8.36 10.86
CA LEU A 19 -1.90 8.05 10.05
C LEU A 19 -3.11 8.10 10.99
N ALA A 20 -4.20 8.71 10.52
CA ALA A 20 -5.49 8.38 11.09
C ALA A 20 -5.59 6.84 11.05
N PRO A 21 -6.03 6.18 12.13
CA PRO A 21 -6.07 4.72 12.16
C PRO A 21 -6.77 4.23 10.89
N ALA A 22 -6.10 3.37 10.12
CA ALA A 22 -6.75 2.76 8.98
C ALA A 22 -7.99 2.02 9.49
N THR A 23 -9.15 2.38 8.97
CA THR A 23 -10.44 1.86 9.44
C THR A 23 -10.96 0.72 8.57
N CYS A 24 -10.33 0.50 7.42
CA CYS A 24 -10.73 -0.47 6.43
C CYS A 24 -9.49 -1.20 5.89
N GLU A 25 -9.68 -2.48 5.56
CA GLU A 25 -8.63 -3.32 5.00
C GLU A 25 -9.19 -4.21 3.88
N ALA A 26 -8.34 -4.48 2.89
CA ALA A 26 -8.49 -5.53 1.90
C ALA A 26 -7.25 -6.41 1.98
N SER A 27 -7.43 -7.73 1.91
CA SER A 27 -6.33 -8.70 1.89
C SER A 27 -6.53 -9.75 0.81
N MET A 28 -5.42 -10.27 0.30
CA MET A 28 -5.41 -11.22 -0.81
C MET A 28 -4.13 -12.04 -0.77
N ASN A 29 -4.27 -13.32 -1.12
CA ASN A 29 -3.16 -14.25 -1.25
C ASN A 29 -2.97 -14.53 -2.75
N PHE A 30 -1.73 -14.46 -3.22
CA PHE A 30 -1.40 -14.69 -4.62
C PHE A 30 -0.14 -15.53 -4.75
N ASP A 31 0.01 -16.19 -5.90
CA ASP A 31 1.35 -16.46 -6.44
C ASP A 31 1.98 -15.13 -6.89
N LEU A 32 3.29 -14.97 -6.69
CA LEU A 32 4.01 -13.71 -6.96
C LEU A 32 3.84 -13.24 -8.42
N GLU A 33 3.71 -14.17 -9.37
CA GLU A 33 3.46 -13.85 -10.78
C GLU A 33 2.13 -13.11 -11.02
N ASN A 34 1.16 -13.26 -10.12
CA ASN A 34 -0.17 -12.65 -10.22
C ASN A 34 -0.27 -11.27 -9.57
N VAL A 35 0.69 -10.87 -8.75
CA VAL A 35 0.71 -9.57 -8.06
C VAL A 35 0.69 -8.40 -9.05
N ARG A 36 1.61 -8.39 -10.01
CA ARG A 36 1.70 -7.31 -11.00
C ARG A 36 0.45 -7.25 -11.90
N PRO A 37 -0.04 -8.35 -12.50
CA PRO A 37 -1.29 -8.35 -13.26
C PRO A 37 -2.49 -7.81 -12.46
N PHE A 38 -2.60 -8.17 -11.18
CA PHE A 38 -3.66 -7.68 -10.33
C PHE A 38 -3.57 -6.16 -10.11
N LEU A 39 -2.37 -5.65 -9.76
CA LEU A 39 -2.12 -4.21 -9.58
C LEU A 39 -2.40 -3.41 -10.87
N GLN A 40 -2.06 -3.96 -12.04
CA GLN A 40 -2.39 -3.37 -13.34
C GLN A 40 -3.90 -3.28 -13.55
N ARG A 41 -4.67 -4.30 -13.16
CA ARG A 41 -6.13 -4.28 -13.28
C ARG A 41 -6.79 -3.28 -12.34
N LEU A 42 -6.31 -3.15 -11.11
CA LEU A 42 -6.75 -2.08 -10.22
C LEU A 42 -6.56 -0.70 -10.87
N HIS A 43 -5.43 -0.50 -11.54
CA HIS A 43 -5.17 0.74 -12.27
C HIS A 43 -6.11 0.93 -13.47
N GLU A 44 -6.20 -0.06 -14.35
CA GLU A 44 -6.86 0.07 -15.66
C GLU A 44 -8.38 -0.08 -15.58
N ARG A 45 -8.88 -1.06 -14.81
CA ARG A 45 -10.31 -1.40 -14.75
C ARG A 45 -11.05 -0.64 -13.67
N ARG A 46 -10.40 -0.38 -12.52
CA ARG A 46 -11.01 0.36 -11.39
C ARG A 46 -10.63 1.83 -11.36
N GLY A 47 -9.72 2.27 -12.23
CA GLY A 47 -9.28 3.67 -12.28
C GLY A 47 -8.56 4.12 -11.01
N ILE A 48 -7.96 3.18 -10.27
CA ILE A 48 -7.19 3.49 -9.07
C ILE A 48 -5.81 3.97 -9.51
N GLY A 49 -5.51 5.25 -9.27
CA GLY A 49 -4.17 5.80 -9.50
C GLY A 49 -3.20 5.27 -8.46
N LEU A 50 -2.39 4.28 -8.84
CA LEU A 50 -1.36 3.66 -8.01
C LEU A 50 -0.09 3.45 -8.85
N ASP A 51 1.06 3.35 -8.19
CA ASP A 51 2.34 3.06 -8.84
C ASP A 51 2.54 1.54 -8.91
N VAL A 52 2.10 0.95 -10.03
CA VAL A 52 2.14 -0.50 -10.25
C VAL A 52 3.56 -1.03 -10.10
N ASP A 53 4.53 -0.35 -10.70
CA ASP A 53 5.92 -0.81 -10.72
C ASP A 53 6.53 -0.79 -9.33
N ALA A 54 6.29 0.28 -8.56
CA ALA A 54 6.81 0.37 -7.20
C ALA A 54 6.20 -0.68 -6.26
N LEU A 55 4.91 -0.96 -6.38
CA LEU A 55 4.22 -1.94 -5.51
C LEU A 55 4.59 -3.37 -5.87
N ALA A 56 4.63 -3.71 -7.17
CA ALA A 56 5.05 -5.03 -7.62
C ALA A 56 6.50 -5.31 -7.22
N ARG A 57 7.41 -4.36 -7.49
CA ARG A 57 8.81 -4.48 -7.09
C ARG A 57 8.97 -4.65 -5.58
N PHE A 58 8.15 -3.97 -4.78
CA PHE A 58 8.21 -4.11 -3.33
C PHE A 58 7.82 -5.51 -2.86
N ALA A 59 6.78 -6.11 -3.46
CA ALA A 59 6.42 -7.49 -3.19
C ALA A 59 7.52 -8.47 -3.63
N GLU A 60 8.09 -8.27 -4.82
CA GLU A 60 9.20 -9.08 -5.36
C GLU A 60 10.47 -9.00 -4.50
N GLU A 61 10.72 -7.87 -3.84
CA GLU A 61 11.88 -7.66 -2.96
C GLU A 61 11.66 -8.10 -1.51
N THR A 62 10.46 -8.60 -1.14
CA THR A 62 10.21 -9.12 0.21
C THR A 62 10.75 -10.55 0.32
N GLU A 63 11.60 -10.79 1.33
CA GLU A 63 12.21 -12.10 1.56
C GLU A 63 11.19 -13.09 2.15
N PRO A 64 11.31 -14.41 1.91
CA PRO A 64 10.45 -15.41 2.54
C PRO A 64 10.47 -15.32 4.06
N GLU A 65 9.30 -15.53 4.67
CA GLU A 65 9.03 -15.38 6.11
C GLU A 65 9.17 -13.95 6.66
N ASP A 66 9.32 -12.93 5.79
CA ASP A 66 9.39 -11.52 6.17
C ASP A 66 8.07 -10.76 5.90
N GLU A 67 7.84 -9.71 6.68
CA GLU A 67 6.75 -8.75 6.48
C GLU A 67 7.32 -7.35 6.29
N ARG A 68 6.96 -6.71 5.18
CA ARG A 68 7.37 -5.34 4.86
C ARG A 68 6.16 -4.48 4.59
N GLU A 69 6.16 -3.26 5.14
CA GLU A 69 5.14 -2.25 4.86
C GLU A 69 5.72 -1.01 4.15
N MET A 70 4.93 -0.40 3.28
CA MET A 70 5.19 0.92 2.73
C MET A 70 3.94 1.80 2.75
N ARG A 71 4.16 3.12 2.62
CA ARG A 71 3.10 4.12 2.50
C ARG A 71 3.12 4.75 1.12
N ARG A 72 1.95 4.82 0.49
CA ARG A 72 1.73 5.44 -0.80
C ARG A 72 0.40 6.17 -0.81
N ASP A 73 0.31 7.21 -1.62
CA ASP A 73 -0.95 7.87 -1.89
C ASP A 73 -1.55 7.27 -3.16
N PHE A 74 -2.79 6.80 -3.07
CA PHE A 74 -3.56 6.34 -4.22
C PHE A 74 -4.53 7.43 -4.65
N THR A 75 -4.94 7.44 -5.92
CA THR A 75 -6.04 8.29 -6.39
C THR A 75 -7.25 7.43 -6.69
N TYR A 76 -8.42 7.76 -6.14
CA TYR A 76 -9.66 7.04 -6.42
C TYR A 76 -10.83 8.01 -6.47
N GLU A 77 -11.62 7.96 -7.54
CA GLU A 77 -12.75 8.86 -7.79
C GLU A 77 -12.39 10.36 -7.61
N GLY A 78 -11.19 10.75 -8.06
CA GLY A 78 -10.68 12.12 -7.96
C GLY A 78 -10.15 12.54 -6.58
N ARG A 79 -10.11 11.62 -5.60
CA ARG A 79 -9.57 11.86 -4.26
C ARG A 79 -8.21 11.22 -4.11
N THR A 80 -7.28 11.90 -3.44
CA THR A 80 -6.02 11.31 -2.98
C THR A 80 -6.23 10.67 -1.62
N VAL A 81 -5.97 9.37 -1.52
CA VAL A 81 -6.19 8.55 -0.33
C VAL A 81 -4.85 7.97 0.13
N PRO A 82 -4.42 8.22 1.38
CA PRO A 82 -3.23 7.57 1.92
C PRO A 82 -3.50 6.08 2.15
N VAL A 83 -2.65 5.23 1.61
CA VAL A 83 -2.71 3.77 1.72
C VAL A 83 -1.42 3.27 2.36
N ARG A 84 -1.58 2.41 3.37
CA ARG A 84 -0.49 1.55 3.81
C ARG A 84 -0.64 0.21 3.10
N PHE A 85 0.41 -0.19 2.39
CA PHE A 85 0.51 -1.46 1.69
C PHE A 85 1.48 -2.36 2.48
N SER A 86 1.02 -3.51 2.94
CA SER A 86 1.87 -4.52 3.58
C SER A 86 1.97 -5.75 2.68
N VAL A 87 3.14 -6.37 2.69
CA VAL A 87 3.39 -7.66 2.04
C VAL A 87 3.98 -8.57 3.08
N PHE A 88 3.33 -9.72 3.31
CA PHE A 88 3.91 -10.83 4.04
C PHE A 88 4.23 -11.94 3.04
N MET A 89 5.48 -12.38 2.97
CA MET A 89 5.89 -13.45 2.06
C MET A 89 5.86 -14.78 2.80
N ASP A 90 4.80 -15.58 2.63
CA ASP A 90 4.59 -16.81 3.41
C ASP A 90 5.60 -17.92 3.01
N ASP A 91 5.84 -18.08 1.70
CA ASP A 91 6.84 -18.97 1.13
C ASP A 91 7.46 -18.31 -0.12
N ILE A 92 8.42 -18.96 -0.76
CA ILE A 92 8.95 -18.58 -2.06
C ILE A 92 7.78 -18.42 -3.05
N ASP A 93 7.66 -17.21 -3.59
CA ASP A 93 6.65 -16.81 -4.56
C ASP A 93 5.19 -16.82 -4.05
N ALA A 94 4.94 -16.79 -2.73
CA ALA A 94 3.59 -16.79 -2.15
C ALA A 94 3.29 -15.56 -1.27
N PRO A 95 3.19 -14.34 -1.83
CA PRO A 95 2.88 -13.15 -1.06
C PRO A 95 1.40 -13.05 -0.67
N ASP A 96 1.17 -12.69 0.59
CA ASP A 96 -0.05 -12.05 1.07
C ASP A 96 0.08 -10.54 0.94
N LEU A 97 -0.89 -9.89 0.27
CA LEU A 97 -0.95 -8.45 0.16
C LEU A 97 -2.05 -7.89 1.06
N TYR A 98 -1.75 -6.78 1.73
CA TYR A 98 -2.69 -6.05 2.57
C TYR A 98 -2.73 -4.58 2.19
N PHE A 99 -3.95 -4.07 1.99
CA PHE A 99 -4.20 -2.65 1.73
C PHE A 99 -5.00 -2.06 2.88
N TYR A 100 -4.44 -1.05 3.54
CA TYR A 100 -5.07 -0.35 4.63
C TYR A 100 -5.33 1.10 4.26
N ALA A 101 -6.58 1.53 4.36
CA ALA A 101 -6.96 2.91 4.02
C ALA A 101 -8.12 3.40 4.90
N PRO A 102 -8.28 4.73 5.07
CA PRO A 102 -9.46 5.31 5.70
C PRO A 102 -10.68 5.35 4.76
N ASP A 103 -10.48 5.09 3.46
CA ASP A 103 -11.54 5.17 2.44
C ASP A 103 -12.13 3.79 2.16
N LYS A 104 -13.34 3.54 2.69
CA LYS A 104 -14.03 2.26 2.51
C LYS A 104 -14.33 1.96 1.03
N ALA A 105 -14.67 2.96 0.23
CA ALA A 105 -15.04 2.74 -1.16
C ALA A 105 -13.83 2.28 -2.00
N LEU A 106 -12.64 2.79 -1.69
CA LEU A 106 -11.39 2.30 -2.29
C LEU A 106 -11.14 0.83 -1.91
N ILE A 107 -11.25 0.50 -0.63
CA ILE A 107 -11.03 -0.87 -0.13
C ILE A 107 -12.03 -1.85 -0.74
N ASP A 108 -13.32 -1.51 -0.76
CA ASP A 108 -14.37 -2.34 -1.37
C ASP A 108 -14.13 -2.55 -2.88
N ALA A 109 -13.57 -1.56 -3.58
CA ALA A 109 -13.24 -1.67 -5.00
C ALA A 109 -12.05 -2.59 -5.25
N ILE A 110 -11.07 -2.61 -4.34
CA ILE A 110 -9.92 -3.53 -4.37
C ILE A 110 -10.42 -4.96 -4.16
N ASP A 111 -11.22 -5.21 -3.11
CA ASP A 111 -11.80 -6.52 -2.83
C ASP A 111 -12.67 -7.02 -3.99
N ALA A 112 -13.52 -6.15 -4.54
CA ALA A 112 -14.37 -6.51 -5.66
C ALA A 112 -13.57 -6.88 -6.92
N GLU A 113 -12.42 -6.25 -7.16
CA GLU A 113 -11.54 -6.65 -8.26
C GLU A 113 -10.80 -7.95 -7.96
N TYR A 114 -10.41 -8.20 -6.71
CA TYR A 114 -9.76 -9.46 -6.32
C TYR A 114 -10.66 -10.64 -6.62
N VAL A 115 -11.93 -10.58 -6.19
CA VAL A 115 -12.91 -11.64 -6.49
C VAL A 115 -13.04 -11.89 -7.99
N VAL A 116 -13.16 -10.84 -8.80
CA VAL A 116 -13.28 -10.98 -10.26
C VAL A 116 -12.00 -11.54 -10.89
N PHE A 117 -10.84 -11.13 -10.39
CA PHE A 117 -9.55 -11.59 -10.90
C PHE A 117 -9.33 -13.08 -10.63
N CYS A 118 -9.63 -13.54 -9.41
CA CYS A 118 -9.60 -14.95 -9.02
C CYS A 118 -10.56 -15.79 -9.85
N ASP A 119 -11.81 -15.35 -9.99
CA ASP A 119 -12.85 -16.06 -10.76
C ASP A 119 -12.46 -16.21 -12.25
N GLU A 120 -11.80 -15.20 -12.83
CA GLU A 120 -11.29 -15.24 -14.21
C GLU A 120 -10.09 -16.19 -14.40
N LEU A 121 -9.25 -16.36 -13.37
CA LEU A 121 -8.07 -17.24 -13.40
C LEU A 121 -8.39 -18.67 -12.93
N GLY A 122 -9.52 -18.87 -12.26
CA GLY A 122 -9.88 -20.15 -11.66
C GLY A 122 -9.04 -20.50 -10.43
N ILE A 123 -8.58 -19.48 -9.70
CA ILE A 123 -7.82 -19.58 -8.45
C ILE A 123 -8.66 -19.16 -7.25
#